data_AF-A0A369MR56-F1
#
_entry.id   AF-A0A369MR56-F1
#
_cell.length_a   1.000
_cell.length_b   1.000
_cell.length_c   1.000
_cell.angle_alpha   90.00
_cell.angle_beta   90.00
_cell.angle_gamma   90.00
#
_symmetry.space_group_name_H-M   'P 1'
#
loop_
_entity.id
_entity.type
_entity.pdbx_description
1 polymer ?
#
loop_
_entity_poly.entity_id
_entity_poly.type
_entity_poly.pdbx_seq_one_letter_code
_entity_poly.pdbx_strand_id
1 'polypeptide(L)'
;MKVANKEMSVRKLWTSNELLDAVSARKAVSIGKLRGEALRAALSEMRDPELMAFLSNVDVSRVAKIVAVSSIDDIDLLLAIAAGNGPSFVRRNALHRIDELCDRTPLDVRDAQRLVACLSEKSLIAFAVALMDMSDYDWPSHCDVTSVGALCEALYSCTSIHETVLLEDACAHLAHRRPDLLSSIGACAPDHYPMVA
;
A
#
# COMPACT_ATOMS: atom_id res chain seq x y z
N MET A 1 -32.30 -15.55 52.28
CA MET A 1 -32.81 -14.35 51.58
C MET A 1 -31.83 -14.02 50.46
N LYS A 2 -32.21 -14.18 49.19
CA LYS A 2 -31.36 -13.94 48.01
C LYS A 2 -31.32 -12.43 47.73
N VAL A 3 -30.14 -11.82 47.74
CA VAL A 3 -29.94 -10.47 47.20
C VAL A 3 -29.46 -10.63 45.76
N ALA A 4 -30.35 -10.33 44.81
CA ALA A 4 -30.04 -10.32 43.39
C ALA A 4 -29.23 -9.06 43.07
N ASN A 5 -27.95 -9.23 42.78
CA ASN A 5 -27.10 -8.16 42.27
C ASN A 5 -27.43 -7.96 40.78
N LYS A 6 -28.32 -7.00 40.49
CA LYS A 6 -28.69 -6.64 39.13
C LYS A 6 -27.62 -5.69 38.59
N GLU A 7 -26.62 -6.26 37.92
CA GLU A 7 -25.65 -5.49 37.14
C GLU A 7 -26.40 -4.59 36.16
N MET A 8 -26.42 -3.28 36.43
CA MET A 8 -26.89 -2.30 35.47
C MET A 8 -25.86 -2.20 34.35
N SER A 9 -26.15 -2.85 33.24
CA SER A 9 -25.45 -2.67 31.97
C SER A 9 -25.60 -1.20 31.56
N VAL A 10 -24.56 -0.41 31.84
CA VAL A 10 -24.45 0.99 31.42
C VAL A 10 -24.40 0.98 29.89
N ARG A 11 -25.54 1.29 29.25
CA ARG A 11 -25.60 1.52 27.80
C ARG A 11 -24.66 2.69 27.51
N LYS A 12 -23.52 2.39 26.88
CA LYS A 12 -22.59 3.40 26.37
C LYS A 12 -23.41 4.36 25.50
N LEU A 13 -23.45 5.64 25.84
CA LEU A 13 -24.05 6.70 25.03
C LEU A 13 -23.00 7.07 23.99
N TRP A 14 -23.29 6.81 22.72
CA TRP A 14 -22.38 7.08 21.60
C TRP A 14 -22.50 8.55 21.22
N THR A 15 -21.37 9.18 20.93
CA THR A 15 -21.34 10.53 20.35
C THR A 15 -21.82 10.50 18.90
N SER A 16 -22.24 11.66 18.37
CA SER A 16 -22.72 11.76 16.98
C SER A 16 -21.69 11.28 15.96
N ASN A 17 -20.40 11.50 16.21
CA ASN A 17 -19.31 11.07 15.31
C ASN A 17 -19.12 9.55 15.35
N GLU A 18 -19.12 8.95 16.54
CA GLU A 18 -19.02 7.49 16.68
C GLU A 18 -20.19 6.76 15.99
N LEU A 19 -21.38 7.37 16.00
CA LEU A 19 -22.55 6.85 15.27
C LEU A 19 -22.36 6.94 13.76
N LEU A 20 -21.83 8.06 13.24
CA LEU A 20 -21.55 8.23 11.81
C LEU A 20 -20.47 7.25 11.33
N ASP A 21 -19.44 7.02 12.13
CA ASP A 21 -18.38 6.06 11.83
C ASP A 21 -18.91 4.62 11.82
N ALA A 22 -19.76 4.26 12.77
CA ALA A 22 -20.39 2.94 12.82
C ALA A 22 -21.35 2.68 11.67
N VAL A 23 -22.13 3.69 11.26
CA VAL A 23 -23.01 3.60 10.10
C VAL A 23 -22.20 3.46 8.81
N SER A 24 -21.13 4.24 8.67
CA SER A 24 -20.21 4.16 7.53
C SER A 24 -19.52 2.80 7.45
N ALA A 25 -19.07 2.27 8.59
CA ALA A 25 -18.48 0.93 8.67
C ALA A 25 -19.47 -0.17 8.25
N ARG A 26 -20.73 -0.09 8.70
CA ARG A 26 -21.78 -1.05 8.30
C ARG A 26 -22.11 -0.95 6.82
N LYS A 27 -22.19 0.27 6.27
CA LYS A 27 -22.36 0.49 4.83
C LYS A 27 -21.22 -0.16 4.04
N ALA A 28 -19.97 0.08 4.43
CA ALA A 28 -18.81 -0.53 3.80
C ALA A 28 -18.88 -2.07 3.79
N VAL A 29 -19.25 -2.69 4.92
CA VAL A 29 -19.40 -4.15 5.01
C VAL A 29 -20.52 -4.67 4.11
N SER A 30 -21.65 -3.98 4.03
CA SER A 30 -22.74 -4.38 3.14
C SER A 30 -22.33 -4.36 1.66
N ILE A 31 -21.58 -3.32 1.26
CA ILE A 31 -21.06 -3.20 -0.11
C ILE A 31 -19.99 -4.26 -0.36
N GLY A 32 -19.12 -4.56 0.60
CA GLY A 32 -18.09 -5.60 0.49
C GLY A 32 -18.63 -7.03 0.28
N LYS A 33 -19.93 -7.26 0.54
CA LYS A 33 -20.62 -8.52 0.27
C LYS A 33 -21.20 -8.60 -1.15
N LEU A 34 -21.31 -7.48 -1.87
CA LEU A 34 -21.76 -7.47 -3.26
C LEU A 34 -20.75 -8.17 -4.18
N ARG A 35 -21.21 -8.50 -5.40
CA ARG A 35 -20.44 -9.19 -6.43
C ARG A 35 -20.75 -8.61 -7.81
N GLY A 36 -19.81 -8.79 -8.74
CA GLY A 36 -20.00 -8.43 -10.15
C GLY A 36 -20.35 -6.95 -10.34
N GLU A 37 -21.32 -6.68 -11.22
CA GLU A 37 -21.79 -5.34 -11.55
C GLU A 37 -22.40 -4.59 -10.37
N ALA A 38 -23.11 -5.28 -9.47
CA ALA A 38 -23.69 -4.65 -8.29
C ALA A 38 -22.61 -4.06 -7.37
N LEU A 39 -21.47 -4.75 -7.22
CA LEU A 39 -20.32 -4.22 -6.49
C LEU A 39 -19.74 -3.00 -7.21
N ARG A 40 -19.53 -3.08 -8.54
CA ARG A 40 -18.97 -1.96 -9.31
C ARG A 40 -19.85 -0.72 -9.26
N ALA A 41 -21.16 -0.87 -9.41
CA ALA A 41 -22.12 0.23 -9.32
C ALA A 41 -22.09 0.89 -7.92
N ALA A 42 -22.09 0.09 -6.85
CA ALA A 42 -22.01 0.62 -5.50
C ALA A 42 -20.68 1.36 -5.21
N LEU A 43 -19.58 0.91 -5.82
CA LEU A 43 -18.28 1.57 -5.69
C LEU A 43 -18.23 2.88 -6.47
N SER A 44 -18.83 2.96 -7.66
CA SER A 44 -18.86 4.19 -8.47
C SER A 44 -19.65 5.33 -7.83
N GLU A 45 -20.53 5.03 -6.88
CA GLU A 45 -21.27 6.04 -6.11
C GLU A 45 -20.53 6.52 -4.86
N MET A 46 -19.42 5.89 -4.49
CA MET A 46 -18.64 6.28 -3.32
C MET A 46 -17.83 7.55 -3.59
N ARG A 47 -17.80 8.44 -2.60
CA ARG A 47 -16.84 9.55 -2.54
C ARG A 47 -15.52 9.05 -1.96
N ASP A 48 -14.42 9.75 -2.25
CA ASP A 48 -13.08 9.34 -1.83
C ASP A 48 -12.94 9.04 -0.32
N PRO A 49 -13.50 9.83 0.62
CA PRO A 49 -13.42 9.50 2.03
C PRO A 49 -14.13 8.19 2.38
N GLU A 50 -15.25 7.90 1.72
CA GLU A 50 -16.00 6.65 1.91
C GLU A 50 -15.22 5.47 1.34
N LEU A 51 -14.58 5.66 0.18
CA LEU A 51 -13.71 4.66 -0.44
C LEU A 51 -12.47 4.38 0.42
N MET A 52 -11.83 5.40 0.96
CA MET A 52 -10.68 5.24 1.86
C MET A 52 -11.05 4.47 3.13
N ALA A 53 -12.22 4.76 3.72
CA ALA A 53 -12.76 4.00 4.84
C ALA A 53 -13.06 2.55 4.44
N PHE A 54 -13.64 2.32 3.26
CA PHE A 54 -13.92 0.99 2.72
C PHE A 54 -12.64 0.16 2.54
N LEU A 55 -11.60 0.74 1.96
CA LEU A 55 -10.30 0.09 1.74
C LEU A 55 -9.58 -0.23 3.06
N SER A 56 -9.78 0.59 4.09
CA SER A 56 -9.17 0.41 5.41
C SER A 56 -9.95 -0.56 6.30
N ASN A 57 -11.24 -0.80 6.03
CA ASN A 57 -12.11 -1.61 6.88
C ASN A 57 -11.71 -3.10 6.88
N VAL A 58 -11.43 -3.66 8.06
CA VAL A 58 -10.97 -5.06 8.22
C VAL A 58 -12.01 -6.11 7.84
N ASP A 59 -13.29 -5.77 7.94
CA ASP A 59 -14.42 -6.67 7.66
C ASP A 59 -14.78 -6.71 6.16
N VAL A 60 -14.22 -5.80 5.36
CA VAL A 60 -14.40 -5.79 3.91
C VAL A 60 -13.44 -6.78 3.27
N SER A 61 -13.99 -7.68 2.45
CA SER A 61 -13.20 -8.75 1.81
C SER A 61 -12.08 -8.20 0.91
N ARG A 62 -10.95 -8.93 0.88
CA ARG A 62 -9.80 -8.62 0.02
C ARG A 62 -10.19 -8.43 -1.44
N VAL A 63 -11.05 -9.30 -1.97
CA VAL A 63 -11.53 -9.24 -3.37
C VAL A 63 -12.28 -7.94 -3.63
N ALA A 64 -13.15 -7.50 -2.72
CA ALA A 64 -13.89 -6.26 -2.92
C ALA A 64 -12.97 -5.04 -2.92
N LYS A 65 -11.91 -5.04 -2.10
CA LYS A 65 -10.88 -3.99 -2.10
C LYS A 65 -10.05 -3.98 -3.39
N ILE A 66 -9.72 -5.16 -3.94
CA ILE A 66 -9.05 -5.27 -5.24
C ILE A 66 -9.92 -4.64 -6.34
N VAL A 67 -11.20 -5.01 -6.39
CA VAL A 67 -12.16 -4.46 -7.37
C VAL A 67 -12.26 -2.95 -7.22
N ALA A 68 -12.35 -2.46 -5.98
CA ALA A 68 -12.42 -1.04 -5.67
C ALA A 68 -11.20 -0.26 -6.17
N VAL A 69 -9.97 -0.76 -5.95
CA VAL A 69 -8.77 -0.10 -6.47
C VAL A 69 -8.72 -0.16 -8.00
N SER A 70 -9.08 -1.30 -8.61
CA SER A 70 -9.03 -1.46 -10.07
C SER A 70 -10.04 -0.58 -10.83
N SER A 71 -11.06 -0.05 -10.14
CA SER A 71 -12.05 0.86 -10.72
C SER A 71 -11.69 2.34 -10.56
N ILE A 72 -10.56 2.65 -9.93
CA ILE A 72 -10.11 4.04 -9.78
C ILE A 72 -9.29 4.41 -11.03
N ASP A 73 -9.68 5.52 -11.65
CA ASP A 73 -8.95 6.14 -12.78
C ASP A 73 -8.27 7.45 -12.38
N ASP A 74 -8.55 7.95 -11.17
CA ASP A 74 -7.92 9.15 -10.61
C ASP A 74 -6.53 8.81 -10.03
N ILE A 75 -5.49 9.28 -10.71
CA ILE A 75 -4.08 9.13 -10.31
C ILE A 75 -3.81 9.77 -8.94
N ASP A 76 -4.41 10.92 -8.64
CA ASP A 76 -4.19 11.61 -7.36
C ASP A 76 -4.69 10.78 -6.18
N LEU A 77 -5.86 10.15 -6.35
CA LEU A 77 -6.43 9.26 -5.36
C LEU A 77 -5.62 7.97 -5.22
N LEU A 78 -5.14 7.40 -6.33
CA LEU A 78 -4.27 6.22 -6.30
C LEU A 78 -2.95 6.50 -5.58
N LEU A 79 -2.33 7.66 -5.82
CA LEU A 79 -1.12 8.09 -5.13
C LEU A 79 -1.38 8.26 -3.62
N ALA A 80 -2.53 8.83 -3.24
CA ALA A 80 -2.93 8.93 -1.83
C ALA A 80 -3.14 7.55 -1.17
N ILE A 81 -3.70 6.59 -1.90
CA ILE A 81 -3.84 5.20 -1.44
C ILE A 81 -2.45 4.57 -1.28
N ALA A 82 -1.58 4.67 -2.28
CA ALA A 82 -0.25 4.08 -2.29
C ALA A 82 0.65 4.61 -1.16
N ALA A 83 0.63 5.92 -0.93
CA ALA A 83 1.42 6.59 0.12
C ALA A 83 0.80 6.50 1.53
N GLY A 84 -0.46 6.06 1.64
CA GLY A 84 -1.18 5.99 2.92
C GLY A 84 -0.78 4.78 3.79
N ASN A 85 -1.37 4.66 4.98
CA ASN A 85 -1.08 3.56 5.92
C ASN A 85 -2.05 2.37 5.81
N GLY A 86 -2.69 2.21 4.64
CA GLY A 86 -3.62 1.12 4.38
C GLY A 86 -2.93 -0.25 4.27
N PRO A 87 -3.71 -1.34 4.12
CA PRO A 87 -3.14 -2.67 3.94
C PRO A 87 -2.17 -2.71 2.75
N SER A 88 -0.98 -3.28 2.91
CA SER A 88 0.08 -3.19 1.88
C SER A 88 -0.34 -3.75 0.51
N PHE A 89 -1.23 -4.75 0.45
CA PHE A 89 -1.73 -5.23 -0.83
C PHE A 89 -2.63 -4.23 -1.56
N VAL A 90 -3.38 -3.39 -0.84
CA VAL A 90 -4.21 -2.32 -1.42
C VAL A 90 -3.29 -1.27 -2.02
N ARG A 91 -2.26 -0.87 -1.27
CA ARG A 91 -1.24 0.09 -1.68
C ARG A 91 -0.48 -0.40 -2.92
N ARG A 92 -0.06 -1.67 -2.91
CA ARG A 92 0.58 -2.32 -4.07
C ARG A 92 -0.32 -2.33 -5.30
N ASN A 93 -1.61 -2.67 -5.15
CA ASN A 93 -2.55 -2.63 -6.26
C ASN A 93 -2.75 -1.20 -6.79
N ALA A 94 -2.66 -0.18 -5.93
CA ALA A 94 -2.73 1.20 -6.38
C ALA A 94 -1.50 1.57 -7.24
N LEU A 95 -0.30 1.14 -6.85
CA LEU A 95 0.92 1.31 -7.66
C LEU A 95 0.80 0.62 -9.03
N HIS A 96 0.30 -0.62 -9.07
CA HIS A 96 0.02 -1.29 -10.34
C HIS A 96 -1.00 -0.54 -11.19
N ARG A 97 -2.08 -0.03 -10.58
CA ARG A 97 -3.10 0.72 -11.31
C ARG A 97 -2.55 2.03 -11.87
N ILE A 98 -1.65 2.70 -11.14
CA ILE A 98 -0.94 3.89 -11.64
C ILE A 98 -0.11 3.51 -12.86
N ASP A 99 0.70 2.45 -12.79
CA ASP A 99 1.53 1.98 -13.91
C ASP A 99 0.67 1.65 -15.15
N GLU A 100 -0.45 0.95 -14.96
CA GLU A 100 -1.42 0.65 -16.03
C GLU A 100 -2.01 1.91 -16.69
N LEU A 101 -2.36 2.92 -15.89
CA LEU A 101 -2.99 4.15 -16.37
C LEU A 101 -1.99 5.12 -17.01
N CYS A 102 -0.76 5.13 -16.51
CA CYS A 102 0.32 5.95 -17.06
C CYS A 102 0.73 5.48 -18.45
N ASP A 103 0.65 4.17 -18.73
CA ASP A 103 1.02 3.56 -20.02
C ASP A 103 2.34 4.13 -20.57
N ARG A 104 3.39 4.08 -19.75
CA ARG A 104 4.74 4.62 -20.02
C ARG A 104 4.86 6.15 -20.05
N THR A 105 3.80 6.88 -19.72
CA THR A 105 3.87 8.33 -19.48
C THR A 105 4.44 8.57 -18.09
N PRO A 106 5.53 9.33 -17.95
CA PRO A 106 6.09 9.70 -16.65
C PRO A 106 5.08 10.42 -15.74
N LEU A 107 5.18 10.19 -14.43
CA LEU A 107 4.47 11.00 -13.44
C LEU A 107 5.09 12.40 -13.38
N ASP A 108 4.31 13.39 -12.93
CA ASP A 108 4.90 14.66 -12.51
C ASP A 108 5.85 14.42 -11.34
N VAL A 109 6.92 15.22 -11.26
CA VAL A 109 7.94 15.11 -10.20
C VAL A 109 7.31 15.19 -8.79
N ARG A 110 6.27 16.01 -8.60
CA ARG A 110 5.56 16.12 -7.31
C ARG A 110 4.79 14.86 -6.97
N ASP A 111 4.28 14.17 -7.99
CA ASP A 111 3.55 12.92 -7.82
C ASP A 111 4.50 11.77 -7.53
N ALA A 112 5.64 11.69 -8.25
CA ALA A 112 6.71 10.76 -7.94
C ALA A 112 7.23 10.94 -6.49
N GLN A 113 7.39 12.18 -6.03
CA GLN A 113 7.80 12.48 -4.65
C GLN A 113 6.86 11.87 -3.59
N ARG A 114 5.55 11.78 -3.85
CA ARG A 114 4.58 11.19 -2.90
C ARG A 114 4.85 9.71 -2.65
N LEU A 115 5.49 9.03 -3.60
CA LEU A 115 5.82 7.61 -3.49
C LEU A 115 7.02 7.32 -2.58
N VAL A 116 7.73 8.35 -2.07
CA VAL A 116 8.87 8.16 -1.14
C VAL A 116 8.47 7.34 0.09
N ALA A 117 7.23 7.47 0.56
CA ALA A 117 6.70 6.67 1.68
C ALA A 117 6.69 5.15 1.41
N CYS A 118 6.75 4.73 0.14
CA CYS A 118 6.76 3.32 -0.26
C CYS A 118 8.17 2.70 -0.22
N LEU A 119 9.24 3.50 -0.17
CA LEU A 119 10.63 3.03 -0.24
C LEU A 119 11.04 2.22 1.00
N SER A 120 10.35 2.38 2.13
CA SER A 120 10.63 1.62 3.36
C SER A 120 9.84 0.31 3.48
N GLU A 121 9.10 -0.09 2.45
CA GLU A 121 8.25 -1.29 2.49
C GLU A 121 8.58 -2.28 1.38
N LYS A 122 8.99 -3.49 1.77
CA LYS A 122 9.39 -4.54 0.82
C LYS A 122 8.33 -4.88 -0.24
N SER A 123 7.04 -4.82 0.13
CA SER A 123 5.96 -5.18 -0.79
C SER A 123 5.63 -4.07 -1.80
N LEU A 124 6.25 -2.89 -1.66
CA LEU A 124 5.96 -1.69 -2.43
C LEU A 124 7.18 -1.16 -3.18
N ILE A 125 8.38 -1.31 -2.62
CA ILE A 125 9.61 -0.67 -3.12
C ILE A 125 9.88 -0.95 -4.60
N ALA A 126 9.73 -2.19 -5.07
CA ALA A 126 9.95 -2.53 -6.49
C ALA A 126 9.06 -1.69 -7.43
N PHE A 127 7.77 -1.57 -7.08
CA PHE A 127 6.79 -0.84 -7.89
C PHE A 127 6.96 0.67 -7.78
N ALA A 128 7.30 1.17 -6.60
CA ALA A 128 7.56 2.59 -6.38
C ALA A 128 8.80 3.06 -7.16
N VAL A 129 9.90 2.30 -7.09
CA VAL A 129 11.14 2.60 -7.82
C VAL A 129 10.91 2.58 -9.32
N ALA A 130 10.18 1.59 -9.85
CA ALA A 130 9.86 1.54 -11.28
C ALA A 130 9.13 2.80 -11.79
N LEU A 131 8.14 3.29 -11.04
CA LEU A 131 7.41 4.52 -11.37
C LEU A 131 8.29 5.78 -11.22
N MET A 132 9.14 5.83 -10.20
CA MET A 132 10.07 6.93 -9.96
C MET A 132 11.17 7.01 -11.02
N ASP A 133 11.74 5.87 -11.42
CA ASP A 133 12.76 5.77 -12.47
C ASP A 133 12.17 6.19 -13.82
N MET A 134 10.95 5.77 -14.15
CA MET A 134 10.24 6.24 -15.35
C MET A 134 10.04 7.76 -15.35
N SER A 135 10.02 8.37 -14.16
CA SER A 135 9.83 9.81 -13.96
C SER A 135 11.12 10.59 -13.75
N ASP A 136 12.28 9.96 -13.95
CA ASP A 136 13.61 10.52 -13.68
C ASP A 136 13.72 11.14 -12.26
N TYR A 137 12.98 10.61 -11.29
CA TYR A 137 12.96 11.12 -9.91
C TYR A 137 14.17 10.60 -9.14
N ASP A 138 14.90 11.49 -8.45
CA ASP A 138 16.10 11.14 -7.65
C ASP A 138 15.73 10.47 -6.31
N TRP A 139 15.00 9.35 -6.40
CA TRP A 139 14.62 8.51 -5.26
C TRP A 139 15.81 8.03 -4.40
N PRO A 140 17.03 7.79 -4.93
CA PRO A 140 18.16 7.38 -4.08
C PRO A 140 18.53 8.42 -3.03
N SER A 141 18.28 9.71 -3.29
CA SER A 141 18.53 10.79 -2.32
C SER A 141 17.63 10.69 -1.08
N HIS A 142 16.50 9.98 -1.18
CA HIS A 142 15.52 9.79 -0.11
C HIS A 142 15.66 8.44 0.61
N CYS A 143 16.58 7.58 0.17
CA CYS A 143 16.80 6.29 0.82
C CYS A 143 17.65 6.41 2.08
N ASP A 144 17.41 5.48 2.99
CA ASP A 144 18.18 5.29 4.21
C ASP A 144 18.38 3.79 4.47
N VAL A 145 18.89 3.44 5.65
CA VAL A 145 19.12 2.03 6.03
C VAL A 145 17.80 1.22 6.05
N THR A 146 16.67 1.84 6.39
CA THR A 146 15.35 1.20 6.36
C THR A 146 14.95 0.87 4.93
N SER A 147 15.18 1.79 4.00
CA SER A 147 14.93 1.59 2.57
C SER A 147 15.80 0.48 1.99
N VAL A 148 17.08 0.43 2.37
CA VAL A 148 17.98 -0.69 2.01
C VAL A 148 17.45 -2.01 2.55
N GLY A 149 17.06 -2.07 3.84
CA GLY A 149 16.48 -3.28 4.43
C GLY A 149 15.23 -3.77 3.67
N ALA A 150 14.33 -2.85 3.32
CA ALA A 150 13.15 -3.17 2.52
C ALA A 150 13.50 -3.73 1.13
N LEU A 151 14.49 -3.13 0.46
CA LEU A 151 14.97 -3.58 -0.85
C LEU A 151 15.57 -4.99 -0.77
N CYS A 152 16.39 -5.25 0.24
CA CYS A 152 16.99 -6.56 0.47
C CYS A 152 15.95 -7.64 0.78
N GLU A 153 14.98 -7.32 1.64
CA GLU A 153 13.87 -8.24 1.93
C GLU A 153 13.02 -8.51 0.69
N ALA A 154 12.78 -7.50 -0.14
CA ALA A 154 12.07 -7.67 -1.41
C ALA A 154 12.84 -8.60 -2.35
N LEU A 155 14.15 -8.39 -2.52
CA LEU A 155 15.00 -9.21 -3.37
C LEU A 155 15.04 -10.68 -2.91
N TYR A 156 15.11 -10.91 -1.60
CA TYR A 156 15.12 -12.27 -1.03
C TYR A 156 13.77 -12.99 -1.16
N SER A 157 12.66 -12.26 -1.06
CA SER A 157 11.31 -12.83 -1.13
C SER A 157 10.68 -12.84 -2.52
N CYS A 158 11.36 -12.24 -3.49
CA CYS A 158 10.90 -12.17 -4.87
C CYS A 158 10.84 -13.56 -5.51
N THR A 159 9.73 -13.86 -6.19
CA THR A 159 9.56 -15.10 -6.97
C THR A 159 9.47 -14.84 -8.48
N SER A 160 9.43 -13.58 -8.90
CA SER A 160 9.23 -13.17 -10.29
C SER A 160 10.55 -12.67 -10.89
N ILE A 161 10.96 -13.25 -12.03
CA ILE A 161 12.18 -12.83 -12.74
C ILE A 161 12.14 -11.33 -13.05
N HIS A 162 10.98 -10.80 -13.46
CA HIS A 162 10.84 -9.38 -13.78
C HIS A 162 11.08 -8.49 -12.56
N GLU A 163 10.52 -8.87 -11.42
CA GLU A 163 10.68 -8.12 -10.17
C GLU A 163 12.11 -8.24 -9.62
N THR A 164 12.76 -9.40 -9.78
CA THR A 164 14.19 -9.57 -9.45
C THR A 164 15.06 -8.60 -10.24
N VAL A 165 14.88 -8.49 -11.56
CA VAL A 165 15.67 -7.57 -12.40
C VAL A 165 15.49 -6.12 -11.96
N LEU A 166 14.25 -5.69 -11.69
CA LEU A 166 13.98 -4.34 -11.19
C LEU A 166 14.68 -4.07 -9.84
N LEU A 167 14.65 -5.04 -8.93
CA LEU A 167 15.25 -4.91 -7.61
C LEU A 167 16.79 -4.91 -7.66
N GLU A 168 17.39 -5.73 -8.52
CA GLU A 168 18.84 -5.75 -8.75
C GLU A 168 19.33 -4.43 -9.35
N ASP A 169 18.60 -3.88 -10.33
CA ASP A 169 18.91 -2.59 -10.94
C ASP A 169 18.77 -1.45 -9.92
N ALA A 170 17.70 -1.47 -9.11
CA ALA A 170 17.52 -0.54 -8.00
C ALA A 170 18.68 -0.61 -6.99
N CYS A 171 19.13 -1.82 -6.62
CA CYS A 171 20.31 -2.00 -5.76
C CYS A 171 21.56 -1.36 -6.37
N ALA A 172 21.81 -1.59 -7.66
CA ALA A 172 22.98 -1.03 -8.35
C ALA A 172 22.90 0.51 -8.45
N HIS A 173 21.74 1.04 -8.78
CA HIS A 173 21.50 2.48 -8.86
C HIS A 173 21.69 3.14 -7.49
N LEU A 174 21.13 2.56 -6.43
CA LEU A 174 21.31 3.05 -5.06
C LEU A 174 22.77 2.98 -4.62
N ALA A 175 23.46 1.86 -4.86
CA ALA A 175 24.88 1.69 -4.55
C ALA A 175 25.76 2.73 -5.24
N HIS A 176 25.45 3.09 -6.49
CA HIS A 176 26.16 4.12 -7.23
C HIS A 176 25.91 5.53 -6.68
N ARG A 177 24.65 5.86 -6.35
CA ARG A 177 24.23 7.21 -5.94
C ARG A 177 24.43 7.49 -4.45
N ARG A 178 24.46 6.45 -3.61
CA ARG A 178 24.60 6.54 -2.15
C ARG A 178 25.74 5.65 -1.65
N PRO A 179 27.01 6.05 -1.87
CA PRO A 179 28.17 5.32 -1.38
C PRO A 179 28.18 5.12 0.14
N ASP A 180 27.53 6.01 0.89
CA ASP A 180 27.35 5.93 2.34
C ASP A 180 26.50 4.72 2.77
N LEU A 181 25.65 4.19 1.89
CA LEU A 181 24.81 3.02 2.16
C LEU A 181 25.42 1.70 1.67
N LEU A 182 26.58 1.73 0.99
CA LEU A 182 27.20 0.54 0.38
C LEU A 182 27.46 -0.59 1.37
N SER A 183 27.87 -0.28 2.60
CA SER A 183 28.08 -1.31 3.63
C SER A 183 26.79 -2.03 4.01
N SER A 184 25.67 -1.32 4.04
CA SER A 184 24.36 -1.89 4.34
C SER A 184 23.84 -2.73 3.17
N ILE A 185 24.05 -2.27 1.93
CA ILE A 185 23.68 -3.01 0.72
C ILE A 185 24.51 -4.30 0.60
N GLY A 186 25.83 -4.22 0.84
CA GLY A 186 26.72 -5.38 0.79
C GLY A 186 26.44 -6.42 1.87
N ALA A 187 25.96 -6.00 3.05
CA ALA A 187 25.53 -6.90 4.11
C ALA A 187 24.28 -7.72 3.76
N CYS A 188 23.50 -7.27 2.77
CA CYS A 188 22.35 -8.00 2.25
C CYS A 188 22.70 -9.05 1.18
N ALA A 189 23.95 -9.12 0.73
CA ALA A 189 24.36 -10.08 -0.28
C ALA A 189 24.19 -11.52 0.26
N PRO A 190 23.63 -12.45 -0.55
CA PRO A 190 23.36 -13.82 -0.12
C PRO A 190 24.61 -14.58 0.37
N ASP A 191 25.82 -14.16 -0.02
CA ASP A 191 27.09 -14.72 0.45
C ASP A 191 27.31 -14.57 1.97
N HIS A 192 26.58 -13.66 2.63
CA HIS A 192 26.65 -13.43 4.08
C HIS A 192 25.58 -14.17 4.89
N TYR A 193 24.61 -14.82 4.23
CA TYR A 193 23.64 -15.70 4.87
C TYR A 193 23.87 -17.13 4.37
N PRO A 194 24.44 -18.04 5.17
CA PRO A 194 24.55 -19.43 4.76
C PRO A 194 23.12 -19.95 4.50
N MET A 195 22.84 -20.27 3.24
CA MET A 195 21.67 -21.05 2.86
C MET A 195 21.75 -22.35 3.65
N VAL A 196 20.98 -22.45 4.73
CA VAL A 196 20.82 -23.69 5.48
C VAL A 196 20.10 -24.65 4.54
N ALA A 197 20.86 -25.64 4.06
CA ALA A 197 20.39 -26.75 3.25
C ALA A 197 19.38 -27.63 4.00
#